data_AF-A0A0Q4D3X3-F1
#
_entry.id   AF-A0A0Q4D3X3-F1
#
_cell.length_a   1.000
_cell.length_b   1.000
_cell.length_c   1.000
_cell.angle_alpha   90.00
_cell.angle_beta   90.00
_cell.angle_gamma   90.00
#
_symmetry.space_group_name_H-M   'P 1'
#
loop_
_entity.id
_entity.type
_entity.pdbx_description
1 polymer ?
#
loop_
_entity_poly.entity_id
_entity_poly.type
_entity_poly.pdbx_seq_one_letter_code
_entity_poly.pdbx_strand_id
1 'polypeptide(L)' 'MTDDAAQVTKDGFDRIGPFHPAFVWGAVIVFDLIVVLAVLLAVTKIGDKVEDVVFPGGTEWVTF' A
#
# COMPACT_ATOMS: atom_id res chain seq x y z
N MET A 1 4.22 -33.69 23.91
CA MET A 1 4.83 -32.66 23.06
C MET A 1 4.34 -32.96 21.67
N THR A 2 3.28 -32.29 21.22
CA THR A 2 2.86 -32.34 19.82
C THR A 2 3.91 -31.60 19.03
N ASP A 3 4.62 -32.32 18.17
CA ASP A 3 5.52 -31.70 17.19
C ASP A 3 4.69 -30.75 16.33
N ASP A 4 4.80 -29.45 16.61
CA ASP A 4 4.39 -28.38 15.68
C ASP A 4 5.36 -28.45 14.49
N ALA A 5 5.21 -29.47 13.65
CA ALA A 5 5.95 -29.56 12.42
C ALA A 5 5.61 -28.34 11.59
N ALA A 6 6.62 -27.51 11.29
CA ALA A 6 6.47 -26.33 10.46
C ALA A 6 5.73 -26.72 9.17
N GLN A 7 4.58 -26.09 8.91
CA GLN A 7 3.82 -26.35 7.70
C GLN A 7 4.54 -25.67 6.53
N VAL A 8 5.40 -26.42 5.86
CA VAL A 8 6.17 -25.94 4.72
C VAL A 8 5.40 -26.10 3.40
N THR A 9 5.65 -25.19 2.46
CA THR A 9 5.17 -25.33 1.07
C THR A 9 5.99 -26.40 0.34
N LYS A 10 5.52 -26.81 -0.85
CA LYS A 10 6.29 -27.72 -1.72
C LYS A 10 7.69 -27.17 -2.07
N ASP A 11 7.82 -25.86 -2.04
CA ASP A 11 9.06 -25.14 -2.36
C ASP A 11 9.93 -24.87 -1.11
N GLY A 12 9.55 -25.41 0.05
CA GLY A 12 10.33 -25.34 1.29
C GLY A 12 10.17 -24.06 2.11
N PHE A 13 9.19 -23.22 1.79
CA PHE A 13 8.92 -22.00 2.56
C PHE A 13 7.91 -22.24 3.68
N ASP A 14 8.01 -21.48 4.77
CA ASP A 14 6.98 -21.48 5.82
C ASP A 14 5.66 -20.90 5.29
N ARG A 15 4.56 -21.63 5.47
CA ARG A 15 3.23 -21.16 5.09
C ARG A 15 2.76 -20.03 6.01
N ILE A 16 1.99 -19.12 5.43
CA ILE A 16 1.25 -18.10 6.18
C ILE A 16 -0.23 -18.50 6.13
N GLY A 17 -0.70 -19.18 7.17
CA GLY A 17 -2.02 -19.81 7.19
C GLY A 17 -2.17 -20.81 6.03
N PRO A 18 -3.26 -20.77 5.23
CA PRO A 18 -3.42 -21.67 4.09
C PRO A 18 -2.64 -21.25 2.84
N PHE A 19 -1.99 -20.08 2.83
CA PHE A 19 -1.46 -19.46 1.62
C PHE A 19 0.06 -19.67 1.43
N HIS A 20 0.51 -19.59 0.16
CA HIS A 20 1.93 -19.53 -0.18
C HIS A 20 2.49 -18.16 0.22
N PRO A 21 3.66 -18.06 0.87
CA PRO A 21 4.19 -16.78 1.36
C PRO A 21 4.42 -15.77 0.25
N ALA A 22 4.84 -16.20 -0.95
CA ALA A 22 4.98 -15.31 -2.11
C ALA A 22 3.67 -14.58 -2.47
N PHE A 23 2.52 -15.25 -2.33
CA PHE A 23 1.21 -14.65 -2.58
C PHE A 23 0.87 -13.61 -1.51
N VAL A 24 1.10 -13.94 -0.23
CA VAL A 24 0.82 -13.02 0.89
C VAL A 24 1.70 -11.78 0.80
N TRP A 25 3.01 -11.94 0.60
CA TRP A 25 3.93 -10.81 0.46
C TRP A 25 3.65 -9.98 -0.80
N GLY A 26 3.28 -10.63 -1.91
CA GLY A 26 2.81 -9.92 -3.11
C GLY A 26 1.58 -9.04 -2.82
N ALA A 27 0.61 -9.57 -2.07
CA ALA A 27 -0.57 -8.80 -1.67
C ALA A 27 -0.23 -7.62 -0.74
N VAL A 28 0.70 -7.81 0.21
CA VAL A 28 1.19 -6.73 1.09
C VAL A 28 1.85 -5.63 0.26
N ILE A 29 2.73 -5.96 -0.67
CA ILE A 29 3.39 -4.96 -1.54
C ILE A 29 2.36 -4.16 -2.34
N VAL A 30 1.35 -4.83 -2.92
CA VAL A 30 0.28 -4.14 -3.66
C VAL A 30 -0.52 -3.21 -2.74
N PHE A 31 -0.85 -3.67 -1.53
CA PHE A 31 -1.54 -2.85 -0.55
C PHE A 31 -0.73 -1.62 -0.14
N ASP A 32 0.57 -1.79 0.13
CA ASP A 32 1.48 -0.70 0.48
C ASP A 32 1.56 0.34 -0.64
N LEU A 33 1.64 -0.10 -1.91
CA LEU A 33 1.61 0.80 -3.06
C LEU A 33 0.31 1.60 -3.15
N ILE A 34 -0.84 0.97 -2.87
CA ILE A 34 -2.13 1.66 -2.81
C ILE A 34 -2.13 2.72 -1.71
N VAL A 35 -1.62 2.38 -0.51
CA VAL A 35 -1.52 3.32 0.61
C VAL A 35 -0.62 4.50 0.25
N VAL A 36 0.55 4.24 -0.34
CA VAL A 36 1.47 5.30 -0.80
C VAL A 36 0.80 6.21 -1.82
N LEU A 37 0.12 5.65 -2.82
CA LEU A 37 -0.62 6.43 -3.82
C LEU A 37 -1.72 7.28 -3.18
N ALA A 38 -2.47 6.72 -2.23
CA ALA A 38 -3.53 7.45 -1.53
C ALA A 38 -2.96 8.62 -0.72
N VAL A 39 -1.82 8.43 -0.03
CA VAL A 39 -1.14 9.50 0.71
C VAL A 39 -0.65 10.59 -0.24
N LEU A 40 -0.03 10.23 -1.36
CA LEU A 40 0.43 11.21 -2.36
C LEU A 40 -0.74 12.04 -2.90
N LEU A 41 -1.83 11.39 -3.30
CA LEU A 41 -3.03 12.08 -3.77
C LEU A 41 -3.63 13.00 -2.70
N ALA A 42 -3.69 12.55 -1.45
CA ALA A 42 -4.19 13.36 -0.35
C ALA A 42 -3.31 14.60 -0.13
N VAL A 43 -1.99 14.45 -0.13
CA VAL A 43 -1.05 15.56 0.01
C VAL A 43 -1.17 16.54 -1.15
N THR A 44 -1.25 16.05 -2.39
CA THR A 44 -1.42 16.91 -3.57
C THR A 44 -2.73 17.69 -3.48
N LYS A 45 -3.85 17.04 -3.13
CA LYS A 45 -5.15 17.71 -2.99
C LYS A 45 -5.18 18.73 -1.83
N ILE A 46 -4.45 18.47 -0.75
CA ILE A 46 -4.31 19.44 0.33
C ILE A 46 -3.47 20.63 -0.13
N GLY A 47 -2.36 20.38 -0.84
CA GLY A 47 -1.50 21.43 -1.39
C GLY A 47 -2.27 22.36 -2.33
N ASP A 48 -3.08 21.79 -3.21
CA ASP A 48 -3.98 22.50 -4.13
C ASP A 48 -4.94 23.44 -3.38
N LYS A 49 -5.66 22.92 -2.38
CA LYS A 49 -6.54 23.75 -1.52
C LYS A 49 -5.81 24.85 -0.76
N VAL A 50 -4.56 24.61 -0.36
CA VAL A 50 -3.76 25.64 0.32
C VAL A 50 -3.33 26.71 -0.67
N GLU A 51 -2.95 26.31 -1.89
CA GLU A 51 -2.62 27.22 -2.99
C GLU A 51 -3.81 28.12 -3.32
N ASP A 52 -5.03 27.59 -3.44
CA ASP A 52 -6.26 28.36 -3.66
C ASP A 52 -6.48 29.49 -2.65
N VAL A 53 -6.15 29.23 -1.37
CA VAL A 53 -6.34 30.19 -0.28
C VAL A 53 -5.25 31.27 -0.28
N VAL A 54 -4.02 30.91 -0.66
CA VAL A 54 -2.86 31.81 -0.61
C VAL A 54 -2.69 32.61 -1.90
N PHE A 55 -2.96 31.99 -3.05
CA PHE A 55 -2.74 32.52 -4.40
C PHE A 55 -3.96 32.27 -5.30
N PRO A 56 -5.11 32.91 -5.03
CA PRO A 56 -6.33 32.68 -5.79
C PRO A 56 -6.14 33.00 -7.29
N GLY A 57 -6.46 32.03 -8.15
CA GLY A 57 -6.32 32.13 -9.60
C GLY A 57 -4.94 31.79 -10.14
N GLY A 58 -4.11 31.08 -9.35
CA GLY A 58 -2.83 30.53 -9.77
C GLY A 58 -2.96 29.33 -10.71
N THR A 59 -1.85 28.59 -10.89
CA THR A 59 -1.85 27.40 -11.76
C THR A 59 -2.38 26.23 -10.98
N GLU A 60 -3.46 25.61 -11.43
CA GLU A 60 -4.06 24.42 -10.82
C GLU A 60 -3.13 23.21 -10.90
N TRP A 61 -2.86 22.56 -9.76
CA TRP A 61 -2.00 21.38 -9.69
C TRP A 61 -2.82 20.12 -9.92
N VAL A 62 -4.11 20.18 -9.61
CA VAL A 62 -5.08 19.10 -9.76
C VAL A 62 -6.38 19.67 -10.32
N THR A 63 -7.00 19.01 -11.29
CA THR A 63 -8.25 19.50 -11.91
C THR A 63 -9.53 18.90 -11.32
N PHE A 64 -9.45 18.22 -10.18
CA PHE A 64 -10.53 17.40 -9.59
C PHE A 64 -10.60 17.42 -8.04
#